data_AF-A0A6B3CR48-F1
#
_entry.id   AF-A0A6B3CR48-F1
#
_cell.length_a   1.000
_cell.length_b   1.000
_cell.length_c   1.000
_cell.angle_alpha   90.00
_cell.angle_beta   90.00
_cell.angle_gamma   90.00
#
_symmetry.space_group_name_H-M   'P 1'
#
loop_
_entity.id
_entity.type
_entity.pdbx_description
1 polymer ?
#
loop_
_entity_poly.entity_id
_entity_poly.type
_entity_poly.pdbx_seq_one_letter_code
_entity_poly.pdbx_strand_id
1 'polypeptide(L)'
;PPVYDGTQIQDGASNYSHINDDHVNSEIKRIQQITDTAEATKAWAELNEYISKEVNPAAPIYYTKVFQIFGSNVGGIRYSSDSS
;
A
#
# COMPACT_ATOMS: atom_id res chain seq x y z
N PRO A 1 2.67 1.71 -1.11
CA PRO A 1 4.10 1.86 -1.49
C PRO A 1 4.86 0.54 -1.71
N PRO A 2 4.85 -0.45 -0.77
CA PRO A 2 5.63 -1.68 -0.93
C PRO A 2 5.24 -2.52 -2.16
N VAL A 3 3.97 -2.45 -2.57
CA VAL A 3 3.45 -3.12 -3.78
C VAL A 3 4.13 -2.70 -5.07
N TYR A 4 4.84 -1.57 -5.06
CA TYR A 4 5.51 -1.00 -6.22
C TYR A 4 7.00 -1.36 -6.31
N ASP A 5 7.47 -2.34 -5.52
CA ASP A 5 8.80 -2.91 -5.67
C ASP A 5 8.95 -3.59 -7.04
N GLY A 6 9.73 -2.97 -7.93
CA GLY A 6 9.98 -3.45 -9.29
C GLY A 6 10.79 -4.74 -9.35
N THR A 7 11.48 -5.12 -8.27
CA THR A 7 12.25 -6.37 -8.20
C THR A 7 11.36 -7.61 -8.06
N GLN A 8 10.08 -7.41 -7.75
CA GLN A 8 9.08 -8.47 -7.56
C GLN A 8 8.10 -8.59 -8.72
N ILE A 9 8.38 -7.96 -9.87
CA ILE A 9 7.55 -8.07 -11.07
C ILE A 9 7.63 -9.50 -11.63
N GLN A 10 6.46 -10.13 -11.72
CA GLN A 10 6.26 -11.45 -12.33
C GLN A 10 4.79 -11.59 -12.73
N ASP A 11 4.48 -12.60 -13.54
CA ASP A 11 3.10 -12.88 -13.93
C ASP A 11 2.22 -13.14 -12.69
N GLY A 12 1.13 -12.38 -12.57
CA GLY A 12 0.21 -12.46 -11.43
C GLY A 12 0.66 -11.70 -10.17
N ALA A 13 1.76 -10.93 -10.22
CA ALA A 13 2.20 -10.10 -9.10
C ALA A 13 1.23 -8.94 -8.81
N SER A 14 1.29 -8.41 -7.59
CA SER A 14 0.42 -7.32 -7.13
C SER A 14 0.77 -5.94 -7.70
N ASN A 15 1.95 -5.78 -8.31
CA ASN A 15 2.36 -4.55 -9.01
C ASN A 15 1.68 -4.47 -10.38
N TYR A 16 0.37 -4.18 -10.41
CA TYR A 16 -0.42 -4.15 -11.65
C TYR A 16 0.01 -3.07 -12.66
N SER A 17 0.67 -2.00 -12.19
CA SER A 17 1.21 -0.94 -13.04
C SER A 17 2.57 -1.31 -13.65
N HIS A 18 3.17 -2.43 -13.22
CA HIS A 18 4.47 -2.93 -13.69
C HIS A 18 5.59 -1.88 -13.57
N ILE A 19 5.51 -0.98 -12.57
CA ILE A 19 6.54 0.04 -12.44
C ILE A 19 7.84 -0.56 -11.93
N ASN A 20 8.94 -0.15 -12.55
CA ASN A 20 10.30 -0.52 -12.18
C ASN A 20 11.18 0.72 -12.19
N ASP A 21 10.93 1.63 -11.25
CA ASP A 21 11.68 2.86 -11.09
C ASP A 21 12.84 2.67 -10.11
N ASP A 22 14.05 3.03 -10.52
CA ASP A 22 15.28 2.81 -9.75
C ASP A 22 15.25 3.56 -8.40
N HIS A 23 14.69 4.77 -8.37
CA HIS A 23 14.59 5.55 -7.15
C HIS A 23 13.61 4.90 -6.17
N VAL A 24 12.41 4.52 -6.64
CA VAL A 24 11.41 3.80 -5.84
C VAL A 24 11.98 2.51 -5.27
N ASN A 25 12.66 1.71 -6.09
CA ASN A 25 13.29 0.47 -5.66
C ASN A 25 14.36 0.71 -4.58
N SER A 26 15.20 1.73 -4.76
CA SER A 26 16.26 2.07 -3.80
C SER A 26 15.70 2.52 -2.44
N GLU A 27 14.63 3.31 -2.45
CA GLU A 27 13.98 3.80 -1.24
C GLU A 27 13.22 2.68 -0.52
N ILE A 28 12.52 1.80 -1.24
CA ILE A 28 11.89 0.61 -0.63
C ILE A 28 12.94 -0.21 0.13
N LYS A 29 14.09 -0.48 -0.50
CA LYS A 29 15.19 -1.22 0.13
C LYS A 29 15.75 -0.50 1.36
N ARG A 30 15.92 0.83 1.29
CA ARG A 30 16.39 1.64 2.43
C ARG A 30 15.40 1.58 3.59
N ILE A 31 14.11 1.79 3.31
CA ILE A 31 13.07 1.87 4.35
C ILE A 31 12.88 0.52 5.06
N GLN A 32 13.00 -0.60 4.34
CA GLN A 32 12.96 -1.95 4.92
C GLN A 32 14.07 -2.22 5.96
N GLN A 33 15.14 -1.42 5.96
CA GLN A 33 16.23 -1.53 6.94
C GLN A 33 16.03 -0.66 8.19
N ILE A 34 15.01 0.22 8.21
CA ILE A 34 14.73 1.09 9.34
C ILE A 34 13.99 0.29 10.41
N THR A 35 14.58 0.15 11.59
CA THR A 35 14.00 -0.58 12.72
C THR A 35 13.07 0.28 13.58
N ASP A 36 13.27 1.61 13.57
CA ASP A 36 12.39 2.55 14.26
C ASP A 36 11.09 2.72 13.47
N THR A 37 9.96 2.43 14.10
CA THR A 37 8.66 2.41 13.42
C THR A 37 8.17 3.81 13.06
N ALA A 38 8.53 4.84 13.83
CA ALA A 38 8.14 6.21 13.53
C ALA A 38 8.94 6.76 12.35
N GLU A 39 10.24 6.48 12.32
CA GLU A 39 11.11 6.83 11.21
C GLU A 39 10.71 6.10 9.92
N ALA A 40 10.42 4.79 10.00
CA ALA A 40 9.95 4.02 8.87
C ALA A 40 8.60 4.55 8.33
N THR A 41 7.67 4.89 9.22
CA THR A 41 6.37 5.45 8.84
C THR A 41 6.53 6.77 8.09
N LYS A 42 7.41 7.66 8.59
CA LYS A 42 7.70 8.93 7.93
C LYS A 42 8.29 8.72 6.53
N ALA A 43 9.28 7.84 6.43
CA ALA A 43 9.93 7.56 5.16
C ALA A 43 8.98 6.91 4.13
N TRP A 44 8.07 6.04 4.59
CA TRP A 44 7.01 5.48 3.73
C TRP A 44 6.04 6.54 3.22
N ALA A 45 5.71 7.54 4.04
CA ALA A 45 4.84 8.65 3.63
C ALA A 45 5.51 9.53 2.56
N GLU A 46 6.79 9.85 2.75
CA GLU A 46 7.59 10.62 1.79
C GLU A 46 7.69 9.90 0.43
N LEU A 47 8.00 8.59 0.45
CA LEU A 47 8.05 7.79 -0.77
C LEU A 47 6.67 7.72 -1.46
N ASN A 48 5.59 7.59 -0.70
CA ASN A 48 4.24 7.58 -1.26
C ASN A 48 3.90 8.90 -1.97
N GLU A 49 4.32 10.04 -1.42
CA GLU A 49 4.14 11.35 -2.03
C GLU A 49 4.91 11.45 -3.36
N TYR A 50 6.17 11.00 -3.39
CA TYR A 50 6.98 10.95 -4.61
C TYR A 50 6.30 10.10 -5.70
N ILE A 51 5.91 8.86 -5.35
CA ILE A 51 5.25 7.95 -6.29
C ILE A 51 3.96 8.57 -6.86
N SER A 52 3.20 9.28 -6.02
CA SER A 52 1.94 9.88 -6.45
C SER A 52 2.13 11.08 -7.38
N LYS A 53 3.19 11.88 -7.18
CA LYS A 53 3.43 13.11 -7.94
C LYS A 53 4.25 12.87 -9.21
N GLU A 54 5.32 12.11 -9.09
CA GLU A 54 6.35 12.01 -10.14
C GLU A 54 6.14 10.77 -11.01
N VAL A 55 5.77 9.63 -10.43
CA VAL A 55 5.59 8.37 -11.17
C VAL A 55 4.15 8.18 -11.65
N ASN A 56 3.18 8.55 -10.80
CA ASN A 56 1.74 8.43 -11.02
C ASN A 56 1.31 7.08 -11.66
N PRO A 57 1.67 5.94 -11.03
CA PRO A 57 1.45 4.61 -11.62
C PRO A 57 -0.02 4.18 -11.64
N ALA A 58 -0.86 4.82 -10.84
CA ALA A 58 -2.28 4.56 -10.75
C ALA A 58 -2.99 5.86 -10.40
N ALA A 59 -3.87 6.33 -11.29
CA ALA A 59 -4.78 7.41 -10.98
C ALA A 59 -5.82 6.89 -9.96
N PRO A 60 -5.94 7.47 -8.75
CA PRO A 60 -6.93 7.03 -7.78
C PRO A 60 -8.33 7.44 -8.28
N ILE A 61 -9.12 6.49 -8.77
CA ILE A 61 -10.48 6.77 -9.30
C ILE A 61 -11.54 6.62 -8.20
N TYR A 62 -11.31 5.80 -7.17
CA TYR A 62 -12.29 5.52 -6.13
C TYR A 62 -11.66 5.20 -4.78
N TYR A 63 -12.36 5.58 -3.71
CA TYR A 63 -12.10 5.12 -2.35
C TYR A 63 -13.25 4.19 -1.94
N THR A 64 -12.95 2.92 -1.65
CA THR A 64 -13.97 1.93 -1.34
C THR A 64 -14.55 2.16 0.06
N LYS A 65 -15.84 2.46 0.14
CA LYS A 65 -16.60 2.41 1.40
C LYS A 65 -17.25 1.04 1.55
N VAL A 66 -16.95 0.33 2.64
CA VAL A 66 -17.57 -0.95 2.95
C VAL A 66 -18.82 -0.69 3.80
N PHE A 67 -19.99 -0.99 3.24
CA PHE A 67 -21.24 -1.01 3.99
C PHE A 67 -21.51 -2.43 4.48
N GLN A 68 -21.68 -2.60 5.79
CA GLN A 68 -22.16 -3.85 6.36
C GLN A 68 -23.62 -3.71 6.77
N ILE A 69 -24.47 -4.58 6.23
CA ILE A 69 -25.89 -4.65 6.58
C ILE A 69 -26.12 -6.00 7.26
N PHE A 70 -26.70 -6.00 8.46
CA PHE A 70 -27.06 -7.20 9.20
C PHE A 70 -28.49 -7.13 9.73
N GLY A 71 -29.12 -8.29 9.89
CA GLY A 71 -30.47 -8.40 10.44
C GLY A 71 -30.50 -8.08 11.94
N SER A 72 -31.61 -7.51 12.41
CA SER A 72 -31.80 -7.05 13.80
C SER A 72 -31.66 -8.12 14.88
N ASN A 73 -31.66 -9.41 14.50
CA ASN A 73 -31.51 -10.55 15.41
C ASN A 73 -30.07 -11.12 15.46
N VAL A 74 -29.10 -10.51 14.75
CA VAL A 74 -27.71 -10.96 14.75
C VAL A 74 -26.88 -10.10 15.69
N GLY A 75 -26.48 -10.68 16.83
CA GLY A 75 -25.58 -10.05 17.80
C GLY A 75 -24.12 -10.47 17.59
N GLY A 76 -23.18 -9.58 17.88
CA GLY A 76 -21.73 -9.89 17.95
C GLY A 76 -20.94 -9.72 16.65
N ILE A 77 -21.49 -9.08 15.62
CA ILE A 77 -20.73 -8.81 14.39
C ILE A 77 -19.63 -7.78 14.67
N ARG A 78 -18.41 -8.12 14.29
CA ARG A 78 -17.26 -7.20 14.27
C ARG A 78 -16.75 -7.10 12.85
N TYR A 79 -16.67 -5.88 12.33
CA TYR A 79 -15.87 -5.59 11.15
C TYR A 79 -14.45 -5.25 11.59
N SER A 80 -13.48 -5.98 11.07
CA SER A 80 -12.07 -5.58 11.13
C SER A 80 -11.49 -5.66 9.73
N SER A 81 -10.81 -4.60 9.30
CA SER A 81 -9.96 -4.61 8.09
C SER A 81 -8.56 -5.15 8.39
N ASP A 82 -8.22 -5.35 9.66
CA ASP A 82 -7.00 -6.03 10.10
C ASP A 82 -7.36 -7.43 10.60
N SER A 83 -6.83 -8.44 9.92
CA SER A 83 -6.76 -9.80 10.46
C SER A 83 -5.60 -9.86 11.43
N SER A 84 -5.88 -9.76 12.73
CA SER A 84 -4.94 -10.14 13.80
C SER A 84 -4.97 -11.64 14.04
#